data_AF-A0AA40CD07-F1
#
_entry.id   AF-A0AA40CD07-F1
#
_cell.length_a   1.000
_cell.length_b   1.000
_cell.length_c   1.000
_cell.angle_alpha   90.00
_cell.angle_beta   90.00
_cell.angle_gamma   90.00
#
_symmetry.space_group_name_H-M   'P 1'
#
loop_
_entity.id
_entity.type
_entity.pdbx_description
1 polymer ?
#
loop_
_entity_poly.entity_id
_entity_poly.type
_entity_poly.pdbx_seq_one_letter_code
_entity_poly.pdbx_strand_id
1 'polypeptide(L)'
;MDGAKRTEQKTRTTGMARSPAKAEPSDAQRVAKVLRDLRSASTSHDEMTILRLSEPISSAVQSAKAANISVRTSDVSNNSALDAPTPASLEADLDHYQELFAKLRFSYVEQVTKEKFIRAIVGDPPLIVTPQENADLEASNAEAKAALKALKTSVAELAATLESRARDLVARHERIERETTLLRNLPERVAAAESAIARLRAHQQDQLRAGQPELNLPLAKTLALVEKRGAETAGLDRQLEQLAALAPRKRKESERLQAELTQLEAKRVHSAAAAREAKRRKEDSQGEDDLEARGRWYRAQEQVLTQVLDIQA
;
A
#
# COMPACT_ATOMS: atom_id res chain seq x y z
N MET A 1 27.62 58.22 -47.56
CA MET A 1 26.29 57.61 -47.71
C MET A 1 26.32 56.82 -49.00
N ASP A 2 26.24 55.50 -49.09
CA ASP A 2 26.20 54.33 -48.20
C ASP A 2 26.71 53.20 -49.13
N GLY A 3 27.58 52.27 -48.75
CA GLY A 3 27.41 51.33 -47.65
C GLY A 3 26.73 50.06 -48.15
N ALA A 4 27.47 49.13 -48.78
CA ALA A 4 27.06 47.72 -48.90
C ALA A 4 28.24 46.81 -49.32
N LYS A 5 29.05 46.38 -48.35
CA LYS A 5 29.96 45.24 -48.50
C LYS A 5 29.18 43.96 -48.17
N ARG A 6 29.03 43.05 -49.13
CA ARG A 6 28.55 41.69 -48.92
C ARG A 6 29.71 40.82 -48.44
N THR A 7 29.67 40.39 -47.19
CA THR A 7 30.52 39.35 -46.63
C THR A 7 29.75 38.03 -46.58
N GLU A 8 30.20 37.05 -47.36
CA GLU A 8 29.75 35.67 -47.31
C GLU A 8 30.38 34.97 -46.09
N GLN A 9 29.56 34.64 -45.10
CA GLN A 9 29.96 33.79 -43.97
C GLN A 9 29.55 32.34 -44.25
N LYS A 10 30.58 31.54 -44.55
CA LYS A 10 30.57 30.09 -44.65
C LYS A 10 30.62 29.48 -43.26
N THR A 11 29.48 29.13 -42.67
CA THR A 11 29.44 28.36 -41.42
C THR A 11 29.38 26.87 -41.73
N ARG A 12 30.55 26.21 -41.58
CA ARG A 12 30.70 24.75 -41.51
C ARG A 12 29.88 24.20 -40.34
N THR A 13 28.89 23.37 -40.65
CA THR A 13 28.23 22.49 -39.68
C THR A 13 29.21 21.41 -39.24
N THR A 14 29.75 21.56 -38.04
CA THR A 14 30.57 20.55 -37.36
C THR A 14 29.64 19.49 -36.79
N GLY A 15 29.70 18.28 -37.34
CA GLY A 15 29.08 17.11 -36.74
C GLY A 15 29.78 16.77 -35.43
N MET A 16 29.14 17.05 -34.30
CA MET A 16 29.58 16.51 -33.01
C MET A 16 29.01 15.10 -32.85
N ALA A 17 29.89 14.12 -32.97
CA ALA A 17 29.67 12.76 -32.53
C ALA A 17 29.34 12.76 -31.03
N ARG A 18 28.18 12.20 -30.69
CA ARG A 18 27.73 11.96 -29.32
C ARG A 18 28.48 10.72 -28.81
N SER A 19 29.53 10.92 -28.02
CA SER A 19 30.18 9.83 -27.26
C SER A 19 29.19 9.19 -26.28
N PRO A 20 29.32 7.88 -26.01
CA PRO A 20 28.36 7.12 -25.21
C PRO A 20 28.46 7.48 -23.72
N ALA A 21 27.29 7.70 -23.11
CA ALA A 21 27.15 7.94 -21.69
C ALA A 21 27.72 6.76 -20.89
N LYS A 22 28.61 7.07 -19.92
CA LYS A 22 28.99 6.14 -18.85
C LYS A 22 27.72 5.63 -18.18
N ALA A 23 27.56 4.30 -18.11
CA ALA A 23 26.47 3.67 -17.40
C ALA A 23 26.50 4.11 -15.93
N GLU A 24 25.56 4.96 -15.55
CA GLU A 24 25.30 5.30 -14.15
C GLU A 24 25.00 3.98 -13.40
N PRO A 25 25.63 3.73 -12.24
CA PRO A 25 25.32 2.54 -11.46
C PRO A 25 23.86 2.58 -11.04
N SER A 26 23.15 1.46 -11.25
CA SER A 26 21.74 1.28 -10.87
C SER A 26 21.52 1.72 -9.42
N ASP A 27 20.39 2.34 -9.13
CA ASP A 27 20.07 2.85 -7.79
C ASP A 27 20.17 1.76 -6.71
N ALA A 28 19.91 0.50 -7.07
CA ALA A 28 20.13 -0.65 -6.19
C ALA A 28 21.61 -0.85 -5.80
N GLN A 29 22.55 -0.61 -6.72
CA GLN A 29 24.00 -0.71 -6.46
C GLN A 29 24.50 0.44 -5.57
N ARG A 30 23.89 1.62 -5.68
CA ARG A 30 24.20 2.77 -4.79
C ARG A 30 23.76 2.47 -3.36
N VAL A 31 22.54 1.97 -3.19
CA VAL A 31 22.01 1.60 -1.87
C VAL A 31 22.84 0.47 -1.24
N ALA A 32 23.23 -0.54 -2.03
CA ALA A 32 24.09 -1.63 -1.55
C ALA A 32 25.49 -1.15 -1.12
N LYS A 33 26.06 -0.14 -1.80
CA LYS A 33 27.33 0.47 -1.40
C LYS A 33 27.18 1.21 -0.07
N VAL A 34 26.14 2.04 0.08
CA VAL A 34 25.87 2.80 1.31
C VAL A 34 25.65 1.86 2.51
N LEU A 35 24.92 0.76 2.34
CA LEU A 35 24.73 -0.24 3.40
C LEU A 35 26.04 -0.92 3.81
N ARG A 36 26.96 -1.15 2.86
CA ARG A 36 28.28 -1.73 3.14
C ARG A 36 29.15 -0.76 3.92
N ASP A 37 29.16 0.50 3.51
CA ASP A 37 29.91 1.57 4.18
C ASP A 37 29.37 1.79 5.61
N LEU A 38 28.04 1.83 5.78
CA LEU A 38 27.38 1.87 7.10
C LEU A 38 27.75 0.66 7.96
N ARG A 39 27.69 -0.56 7.42
CA ARG A 39 28.05 -1.77 8.16
C ARG A 39 29.51 -1.74 8.61
N SER A 40 30.44 -1.32 7.75
CA SER A 40 31.85 -1.19 8.14
C SER A 40 32.04 -0.16 9.26
N ALA A 41 31.27 0.93 9.26
CA ALA A 41 31.30 1.91 10.33
C ALA A 41 30.67 1.38 11.63
N SER A 42 29.54 0.67 11.56
CA SER A 42 28.86 0.09 12.73
C SER A 42 29.65 -1.03 13.40
N THR A 43 30.37 -1.85 12.62
CA THR A 43 31.19 -2.95 13.19
C THR A 43 32.32 -2.43 14.08
N SER A 44 32.79 -1.19 13.85
CA SER A 44 33.76 -0.53 14.72
C SER A 44 33.17 0.00 16.04
N HIS A 45 31.84 0.10 16.15
CA HIS A 45 31.14 0.68 17.31
C HIS A 45 30.33 -0.33 18.12
N ASP A 46 29.89 -1.44 17.52
CA ASP A 46 29.12 -2.50 18.20
C ASP A 46 29.91 -3.20 19.34
N GLU A 47 31.23 -3.00 19.43
CA GLU A 47 32.06 -3.61 20.47
C GLU A 47 32.24 -2.77 21.74
N MET A 48 31.83 -1.49 21.74
CA MET A 48 32.01 -0.59 22.89
C MET A 48 30.75 -0.49 23.76
N THR A 49 30.26 -1.62 24.27
CA THR A 49 29.26 -1.61 25.34
C THR A 49 29.93 -1.22 26.66
N ILE A 50 29.24 -0.46 27.51
CA ILE A 50 29.72 -0.07 28.87
C ILE A 50 30.24 -1.31 29.64
N LEU A 51 29.60 -2.46 29.44
CA LEU A 51 29.99 -3.75 30.00
C LEU A 51 31.40 -4.21 29.56
N ARG A 52 31.71 -4.13 28.26
CA ARG A 52 33.05 -4.44 27.68
C ARG A 52 34.11 -3.43 28.13
N LEU A 53 33.74 -2.16 28.31
CA LEU A 53 34.64 -1.13 28.84
C LEU A 53 34.94 -1.32 30.34
N SER A 54 34.01 -1.92 31.09
CA SER A 54 34.16 -2.22 32.51
C SER A 54 34.84 -3.58 32.79
N GLU A 55 34.95 -4.44 31.79
CA GLU A 55 35.56 -5.78 31.89
C GLU A 55 37.05 -5.76 32.25
N PRO A 56 37.90 -4.86 31.71
CA PRO A 56 39.30 -4.73 32.15
C PRO A 56 39.42 -4.28 33.61
N ILE A 57 38.49 -3.43 34.07
CA ILE A 57 38.47 -2.92 35.45
C ILE A 57 38.03 -4.05 36.40
N SER A 58 36.97 -4.76 36.04
CA SER A 58 36.43 -5.88 36.82
C SER A 58 37.41 -7.06 36.90
N SER A 59 38.04 -7.41 35.78
CA SER A 59 39.06 -8.47 35.72
C SER A 59 40.35 -8.10 36.44
N ALA A 60 40.77 -6.84 36.44
CA ALA A 60 41.91 -6.37 37.23
C ALA A 60 41.64 -6.47 38.74
N VAL A 61 40.42 -6.16 39.18
CA VAL A 61 39.99 -6.35 40.58
C VAL A 61 39.95 -7.83 40.97
N GLN A 62 39.49 -8.71 40.08
CA GLN A 62 39.53 -10.16 40.29
C GLN A 62 40.97 -10.73 40.30
N SER A 63 41.85 -10.21 39.44
CA SER A 63 43.26 -10.63 39.37
C SER A 63 44.06 -10.18 40.60
N ALA A 64 43.76 -9.00 41.15
CA ALA A 64 44.30 -8.53 42.42
C ALA A 64 43.83 -9.37 43.63
N LYS A 65 42.68 -10.04 43.53
CA LYS A 65 42.15 -10.98 44.53
C LYS A 65 42.85 -12.36 44.47
N ALA A 66 43.33 -12.79 43.30
CA ALA A 66 44.05 -14.05 43.12
C ALA A 66 45.52 -13.98 43.58
N ALA A 67 46.14 -12.80 43.52
CA ALA A 67 47.50 -12.55 43.98
C ALA A 67 47.51 -12.02 45.43
N ASN A 68 47.13 -12.88 46.39
CA ASN A 68 47.44 -12.80 47.83
C ASN A 68 47.90 -11.42 48.38
N ILE A 69 46.94 -10.61 48.82
CA ILE A 69 47.20 -9.66 49.90
C ILE A 69 46.22 -9.99 51.02
N SER A 70 46.75 -10.61 52.07
CA SER A 70 46.12 -10.78 53.38
C SER A 70 45.77 -9.40 53.96
N VAL A 71 44.68 -8.79 53.50
CA VAL A 71 44.04 -7.68 54.19
C VAL A 71 42.92 -8.28 55.02
N ARG A 72 43.09 -8.25 56.34
CA ARG A 72 42.01 -8.49 57.28
C ARG A 72 40.89 -7.48 57.00
N THR A 73 39.81 -7.91 56.35
CA THR A 73 38.58 -7.10 56.26
C THR A 73 37.38 -7.96 56.60
N SER A 74 36.60 -7.50 57.57
CA SER A 74 35.27 -7.97 57.92
C SER A 74 34.39 -8.02 56.67
N ASP A 75 34.14 -9.23 56.19
CA ASP A 75 33.55 -9.53 54.89
C ASP A 75 32.03 -9.71 55.03
N VAL A 76 31.26 -8.72 54.58
CA VAL A 76 29.79 -8.83 54.37
C VAL A 76 29.39 -8.42 52.94
N SER A 77 30.34 -7.93 52.13
CA SER A 77 30.04 -7.36 50.80
C SER A 77 30.34 -8.28 49.62
N ASN A 78 30.73 -9.55 49.84
CA ASN A 78 31.28 -10.39 48.76
C ASN A 78 30.26 -11.29 48.02
N ASN A 79 28.96 -11.24 48.32
CA ASN A 79 27.97 -12.17 47.74
C ASN A 79 27.19 -11.63 46.51
N SER A 80 27.35 -10.35 46.15
CA SER A 80 26.63 -9.75 45.00
C SER A 80 27.43 -9.78 43.69
N ALA A 81 28.71 -10.16 43.71
CA ALA A 81 29.61 -10.06 42.56
C ALA A 81 29.52 -11.24 41.57
N LEU A 82 28.52 -12.12 41.70
CA LEU A 82 28.39 -13.34 40.87
C LEU A 82 27.29 -13.29 39.82
N ASP A 83 26.44 -12.26 39.81
CA ASP A 83 25.41 -12.11 38.78
C ASP A 83 25.85 -11.07 37.75
N ALA A 84 25.67 -11.36 36.46
CA ALA A 84 26.08 -10.48 35.39
C ALA A 84 25.47 -9.07 35.62
N PRO A 85 26.25 -7.98 35.58
CA PRO A 85 25.78 -6.65 35.93
C PRO A 85 24.65 -6.23 34.98
N THR A 86 23.42 -6.43 35.43
CA THR A 86 22.23 -5.87 34.81
C THR A 86 22.11 -4.41 35.26
N PRO A 87 21.57 -3.50 34.43
CA PRO A 87 21.48 -2.08 34.76
C PRO A 87 20.74 -1.81 36.08
N ALA A 88 19.73 -2.62 36.41
CA ALA A 88 19.02 -2.53 37.69
C ALA A 88 19.86 -3.01 38.90
N SER A 89 20.78 -3.96 38.71
CA SER A 89 21.70 -4.41 39.77
C SER A 89 22.73 -3.33 40.11
N LEU A 90 23.20 -2.58 39.10
CA LEU A 90 24.19 -1.51 39.31
C LEU A 90 23.62 -0.36 40.15
N GLU A 91 22.35 0.01 39.95
CA GLU A 91 21.70 1.04 40.76
C GLU A 91 21.59 0.61 42.23
N ALA A 92 21.15 -0.62 42.47
CA ALA A 92 21.06 -1.18 43.82
C ALA A 92 22.44 -1.28 44.52
N ASP A 93 23.48 -1.67 43.78
CA ASP A 93 24.84 -1.71 44.30
C ASP A 93 25.36 -0.31 44.65
N LEU A 94 25.09 0.70 43.80
CA LEU A 94 25.49 2.09 44.08
C LEU A 94 24.85 2.63 45.35
N ASP A 95 23.56 2.37 45.58
CA ASP A 95 22.87 2.77 46.80
C ASP A 95 23.45 2.05 48.03
N HIS A 96 23.71 0.74 47.92
CA HIS A 96 24.35 -0.02 48.99
C HIS A 96 25.74 0.55 49.36
N TYR A 97 26.57 0.85 48.36
CA TYR A 97 27.90 1.44 48.61
C TYR A 97 27.80 2.85 49.19
N GLN A 98 26.85 3.67 48.76
CA GLN A 98 26.63 4.99 49.35
C GLN A 98 26.33 4.89 50.85
N GLU A 99 25.43 3.99 51.25
CA GLU A 99 25.12 3.76 52.66
C GLU A 99 26.32 3.21 53.44
N LEU A 100 27.05 2.26 52.88
CA LEU A 100 28.23 1.66 53.51
C LEU A 100 29.31 2.72 53.74
N PHE A 101 29.64 3.52 52.72
CA PHE A 101 30.63 4.57 52.83
C PHE A 101 30.18 5.69 53.77
N ALA A 102 28.88 6.01 53.82
CA ALA A 102 28.35 6.95 54.80
C ALA A 102 28.56 6.45 56.25
N LYS A 103 28.26 5.17 56.51
CA LYS A 103 28.48 4.52 57.81
C LYS A 103 29.97 4.46 58.17
N LEU A 104 30.82 4.08 57.22
CA LEU A 104 32.26 3.98 57.43
C LEU A 104 32.89 5.36 57.69
N ARG A 105 32.48 6.38 56.93
CA ARG A 105 32.91 7.76 57.13
C ARG A 105 32.50 8.26 58.51
N PHE A 106 31.27 7.99 58.95
CA PHE A 106 30.79 8.37 60.28
C PHE A 106 31.64 7.71 61.38
N SER A 107 31.80 6.38 61.32
CA SER A 107 32.60 5.62 62.28
C SER A 107 34.06 6.09 62.33
N TYR A 108 34.67 6.37 61.18
CA TYR A 108 36.05 6.83 61.10
C TYR A 108 36.22 8.22 61.70
N VAL A 109 35.35 9.17 61.35
CA VAL A 109 35.41 10.53 61.91
C VAL A 109 35.18 10.49 63.42
N GLU A 110 34.23 9.69 63.89
CA GLU A 110 33.99 9.50 65.33
C GLU A 110 35.21 8.90 66.04
N GLN A 111 35.84 7.87 65.47
CA GLN A 111 37.02 7.26 66.08
C GLN A 111 38.21 8.22 66.11
N VAL A 112 38.51 8.88 64.99
CA VAL A 112 39.63 9.83 64.90
C VAL A 112 39.41 11.02 65.84
N THR A 113 38.17 11.50 65.99
CA THR A 113 37.86 12.59 66.93
C THR A 113 38.00 12.14 68.37
N LYS A 114 37.52 10.93 68.73
CA LYS A 114 37.74 10.34 70.06
C LYS A 114 39.23 10.19 70.38
N GLU A 115 40.01 9.65 69.45
CA GLU A 115 41.45 9.47 69.64
C GLU A 115 42.19 10.81 69.74
N LYS A 116 41.88 11.77 68.87
CA LYS A 116 42.47 13.12 68.93
C LYS A 116 42.12 13.83 70.24
N PHE A 117 40.89 13.69 70.72
CA PHE A 117 40.45 14.27 71.99
C PHE A 117 41.21 13.67 73.18
N ILE A 118 41.31 12.34 73.24
CA ILE A 118 42.09 11.66 74.29
C ILE A 118 43.56 12.07 74.23
N ARG A 119 44.15 12.12 73.03
CA ARG A 119 45.54 12.55 72.85
C ARG A 119 45.76 14.03 73.23
N ALA A 120 44.79 14.90 72.98
CA ALA A 120 44.88 16.31 73.37
C ALA A 120 44.82 16.51 74.89
N ILE A 121 44.09 15.65 75.62
CA ILE A 121 43.97 15.68 77.09
C ILE A 121 45.14 15.00 77.78
N VAL A 122 45.60 13.87 77.24
CA VAL A 122 46.62 12.99 77.87
C VAL A 122 48.04 13.28 77.34
N GLY A 123 48.17 13.99 76.22
CA GLY A 123 49.45 14.37 75.63
C GLY A 123 50.18 15.41 76.48
N ASP A 124 51.49 15.25 76.62
CA ASP A 124 52.38 16.19 77.29
C ASP A 124 53.32 16.82 76.24
N PRO A 125 53.22 18.12 75.93
CA PRO A 125 52.35 19.14 76.53
C PRO A 125 50.89 19.12 75.99
N PRO A 126 49.91 19.56 76.80
CA PRO A 126 48.50 19.57 76.42
C PRO A 126 48.26 20.51 75.24
N LEU A 127 47.49 20.04 74.26
CA LEU A 127 47.21 20.80 73.05
C LEU A 127 46.10 21.83 73.33
N ILE A 128 46.48 23.06 73.65
CA ILE A 128 45.54 24.17 73.85
C ILE A 128 45.39 24.91 72.53
N VAL A 129 44.24 24.75 71.88
CA VAL A 129 43.93 25.47 70.64
C VAL A 129 43.77 26.95 70.96
N THR A 130 44.60 27.79 70.35
CA THR A 130 44.51 29.24 70.56
C THR A 130 43.35 29.84 69.75
N PRO A 131 42.74 30.95 70.19
CA PRO A 131 41.70 31.63 69.42
C PRO A 131 42.17 32.05 68.01
N GLN A 132 43.47 32.34 67.87
CA GLN A 132 44.09 32.68 66.59
C GLN A 132 44.14 31.46 65.65
N GLU A 133 44.56 30.30 66.14
CA GLU A 133 44.55 29.04 65.35
C GLU A 133 43.14 28.67 64.90
N ASN A 134 42.12 28.90 65.73
CA ASN A 134 40.72 28.70 65.33
C ASN A 134 40.31 29.65 64.20
N ALA A 135 40.67 30.93 64.29
CA ALA A 135 40.38 31.90 63.24
C ALA A 135 41.07 31.53 61.91
N ASP A 136 42.34 31.09 61.95
CA ASP A 136 43.09 30.67 60.78
C ASP A 136 42.50 29.37 60.15
N LEU A 137 42.08 28.42 60.98
CA LEU A 137 41.39 27.20 60.54
C LEU A 137 40.00 27.47 59.97
N GLU A 138 39.27 28.45 60.51
CA GLU A 138 37.99 28.89 59.98
C GLU A 138 38.15 29.54 58.61
N ALA A 139 39.17 30.38 58.43
CA ALA A 139 39.51 31.00 57.14
C ALA A 139 39.86 29.94 56.09
N SER A 140 40.77 29.00 56.42
CA SER A 140 41.15 27.91 55.51
C SER A 140 39.98 26.99 55.17
N ASN A 141 39.11 26.67 56.16
CA ASN A 141 37.91 25.90 55.90
C ASN A 141 36.90 26.65 55.03
N ALA A 142 36.78 27.98 55.16
CA ALA A 142 35.91 28.78 54.32
C ALA A 142 36.37 28.75 52.85
N GLU A 143 37.68 28.90 52.60
CA GLU A 143 38.28 28.77 51.27
C GLU A 143 38.08 27.38 50.69
N ALA A 144 38.39 26.32 51.45
CA ALA A 144 38.21 24.95 51.01
C ALA A 144 36.73 24.62 50.73
N LYS A 145 35.80 25.14 51.54
CA LYS A 145 34.35 25.00 51.31
C LYS A 145 33.91 25.74 50.04
N ALA A 146 34.45 26.93 49.77
CA ALA A 146 34.15 27.67 48.55
C ALA A 146 34.65 26.92 47.30
N ALA A 147 35.89 26.41 47.34
CA ALA A 147 36.45 25.59 46.26
C ALA A 147 35.64 24.31 46.04
N LEU A 148 35.25 23.61 47.12
CA LEU A 148 34.42 22.40 47.03
C LEU A 148 33.04 22.70 46.44
N LYS A 149 32.42 23.84 46.79
CA LYS A 149 31.14 24.26 46.21
C LYS A 149 31.26 24.53 44.71
N ALA A 150 32.30 25.25 44.29
CA ALA A 150 32.55 25.53 42.88
C ALA A 150 32.81 24.24 42.07
N LEU A 151 33.55 23.29 42.64
CA LEU A 151 33.77 22.00 41.99
C LEU A 151 32.48 21.18 41.90
N LYS A 152 31.66 21.17 42.96
CA LYS A 152 30.35 20.49 42.95
C LYS A 152 29.41 21.05 41.89
N THR A 153 29.34 22.38 41.74
CA THR A 153 28.52 23.00 40.70
C THR A 153 29.04 22.64 39.31
N SER A 154 30.36 22.68 39.10
CA SER A 154 30.97 22.29 37.82
C SER A 154 30.72 20.82 37.47
N VAL A 155 30.83 19.91 38.43
CA VAL A 155 30.53 18.48 38.22
C VAL A 155 29.05 18.25 37.93
N ALA A 156 28.15 18.95 38.64
CA ALA A 156 26.72 18.86 38.38
C ALA A 156 26.34 19.38 36.98
N GLU A 157 26.94 20.49 36.55
CA GLU A 157 26.78 21.00 35.19
C GLU A 157 27.30 20.01 34.15
N LEU A 158 28.50 19.45 34.36
CA LEU A 158 29.06 18.45 33.45
C LEU A 158 28.18 17.21 33.36
N ALA A 159 27.68 16.70 34.49
CA ALA A 159 26.76 15.56 34.52
C ALA A 159 25.47 15.86 33.74
N ALA A 160 24.86 17.03 33.94
CA ALA A 160 23.67 17.43 33.19
C ALA A 160 23.93 17.54 31.68
N THR A 161 25.10 18.06 31.27
CA THR A 161 25.47 18.10 29.84
C THR A 161 25.70 16.71 29.26
N LEU A 162 26.29 15.78 30.03
CA LEU A 162 26.48 14.39 29.62
C LEU A 162 25.14 13.67 29.46
N GLU A 163 24.21 13.84 30.40
CA GLU A 163 22.86 13.27 30.30
C GLU A 163 22.07 13.81 29.10
N SER A 164 22.18 15.11 28.82
CA SER A 164 21.56 15.69 27.62
C SER A 164 22.16 15.08 26.35
N ARG A 165 23.49 15.01 26.26
CA ARG A 165 24.18 14.43 25.10
C ARG A 165 23.89 12.95 24.93
N ALA A 166 23.79 12.20 26.03
CA ALA A 166 23.43 10.79 26.01
C ALA A 166 22.02 10.59 25.44
N ARG A 167 21.04 11.39 25.88
CA ARG A 167 19.67 11.36 25.32
C ARG A 167 19.63 11.70 23.84
N ASP A 168 20.35 12.74 23.43
CA ASP A 168 20.46 13.12 22.02
C ASP A 168 21.12 12.02 21.18
N LEU A 169 22.14 11.35 21.72
CA LEU A 169 22.82 10.24 21.06
C LEU A 169 21.89 9.05 20.86
N VAL A 170 21.12 8.67 21.89
CA VAL A 170 20.12 7.60 21.80
C VAL A 170 19.08 7.92 20.73
N ALA A 171 18.52 9.13 20.71
CA ALA A 171 17.55 9.53 19.71
C ALA A 171 18.12 9.49 18.28
N ARG A 172 19.37 9.90 18.09
CA ARG A 172 20.08 9.81 16.80
C ARG A 172 20.34 8.37 16.40
N HIS A 173 20.74 7.53 17.33
CA HIS A 173 20.99 6.11 17.10
C HIS A 173 19.72 5.40 16.63
N GLU A 174 18.61 5.56 17.36
CA GLU A 174 17.33 4.98 16.95
C GLU A 174 16.88 5.44 15.56
N ARG A 175 17.11 6.72 15.23
CA ARG A 175 16.82 7.24 13.90
C ARG A 175 17.67 6.56 12.83
N ILE A 176 18.97 6.41 13.06
CA ILE A 176 19.89 5.73 12.14
C ILE A 176 19.49 4.27 11.97
N GLU A 177 19.09 3.57 13.03
CA GLU A 177 18.60 2.19 12.93
C GLU A 177 17.33 2.09 12.08
N ARG A 178 16.35 2.99 12.29
CA ARG A 178 15.14 3.05 11.46
C ARG A 178 15.48 3.33 9.99
N GLU A 179 16.35 4.29 9.71
CA GLU A 179 16.79 4.59 8.34
C GLU A 179 17.57 3.42 7.71
N THR A 180 18.39 2.71 8.49
CA THR A 180 19.17 1.55 8.04
C THR A 180 18.26 0.36 7.72
N THR A 181 17.23 0.11 8.52
CA THR A 181 16.24 -0.94 8.21
C THR A 181 15.46 -0.62 6.94
N LEU A 182 15.08 0.64 6.72
CA LEU A 182 14.46 1.08 5.48
C LEU A 182 15.39 0.90 4.28
N LEU A 183 16.65 1.31 4.41
CA LEU A 183 17.67 1.16 3.36
C LEU A 183 17.91 -0.32 3.03
N ARG A 184 17.86 -1.22 4.02
CA ARG A 184 17.99 -2.67 3.80
C ARG A 184 16.86 -3.25 2.93
N ASN A 185 15.65 -2.74 3.08
CA ASN A 185 14.46 -3.21 2.35
C ASN A 185 14.30 -2.53 0.98
N LEU A 186 15.00 -1.42 0.72
CA LEU A 186 14.83 -0.63 -0.48
C LEU A 186 15.28 -1.36 -1.77
N PRO A 187 16.39 -2.11 -1.83
CA PRO A 187 16.82 -2.83 -3.03
C PRO A 187 15.80 -3.86 -3.51
N GLU A 188 15.17 -4.59 -2.59
CA GLU A 188 14.11 -5.55 -2.93
C GLU A 188 12.90 -4.86 -3.53
N ARG A 189 12.49 -3.72 -2.96
CA ARG A 189 11.38 -2.91 -3.49
C ARG A 189 11.70 -2.33 -4.86
N VAL A 190 12.93 -1.86 -5.08
CA VAL A 190 13.39 -1.37 -6.39
C VAL A 190 13.37 -2.50 -7.42
N ALA A 191 13.94 -3.66 -7.10
CA ALA A 191 13.93 -4.82 -7.98
C ALA A 191 12.49 -5.29 -8.30
N ALA A 192 11.60 -5.31 -7.30
CA ALA A 192 10.19 -5.62 -7.49
C ALA A 192 9.50 -4.61 -8.42
N ALA A 193 9.73 -3.31 -8.24
CA ALA A 193 9.20 -2.26 -9.09
C ALA A 193 9.75 -2.34 -10.53
N GLU A 194 11.05 -2.57 -10.70
CA GLU A 194 11.68 -2.78 -12.00
C GLU A 194 11.10 -4.00 -12.72
N SER A 195 10.89 -5.11 -12.02
CA SER A 195 10.25 -6.31 -12.57
C SER A 195 8.79 -6.06 -12.98
N ALA A 196 8.05 -5.25 -12.21
CA ALA A 196 6.68 -4.87 -12.53
C ALA A 196 6.62 -3.97 -13.76
N ILE A 197 7.53 -3.00 -13.87
CA ILE A 197 7.67 -2.14 -15.06
C ILE A 197 8.03 -2.98 -16.29
N ALA A 198 8.97 -3.92 -16.17
CA ALA A 198 9.33 -4.82 -17.26
C ALA A 198 8.14 -5.66 -17.72
N ARG A 199 7.35 -6.21 -16.79
CA ARG A 199 6.11 -6.94 -17.09
C ARG A 199 5.07 -6.07 -17.78
N LEU A 200 4.84 -4.84 -17.29
CA LEU A 200 3.90 -3.90 -17.92
C LEU A 200 4.34 -3.54 -19.34
N ARG A 201 5.63 -3.29 -19.55
CA ARG A 201 6.18 -2.98 -20.88
C ARG A 201 6.06 -4.17 -21.83
N ALA A 202 6.33 -5.39 -21.36
CA ALA A 202 6.13 -6.61 -22.14
C ALA A 202 4.66 -6.78 -22.52
N HIS A 203 3.74 -6.61 -21.56
CA HIS A 203 2.31 -6.68 -21.82
C HIS A 203 1.85 -5.61 -22.83
N GLN A 204 2.36 -4.38 -22.71
CA GLN A 204 2.09 -3.31 -23.67
C GLN A 204 2.62 -3.66 -25.07
N GLN A 205 3.81 -4.24 -25.17
CA GLN A 205 4.37 -4.68 -26.45
C GLN A 205 3.57 -5.82 -27.08
N ASP A 206 3.10 -6.78 -26.27
CA ASP A 206 2.22 -7.86 -26.73
C ASP A 206 0.87 -7.33 -27.20
N GLN A 207 0.29 -6.34 -26.49
CA GLN A 207 -0.94 -5.67 -26.92
C GLN A 207 -0.75 -4.85 -28.21
N LEU A 208 0.41 -4.21 -28.38
CA LEU A 208 0.78 -3.54 -29.64
C LEU A 208 0.91 -4.54 -30.80
N ARG A 209 1.44 -5.75 -30.54
CA ARG A 209 1.58 -6.83 -31.53
C ARG A 209 0.26 -7.54 -31.83
N ALA A 210 -0.64 -7.65 -30.86
CA ALA A 210 -1.94 -8.32 -30.98
C ALA A 210 -2.94 -7.57 -31.88
N GLY A 211 -2.57 -6.41 -32.44
CA GLY A 211 -3.25 -5.84 -33.59
C GLY A 211 -4.57 -5.13 -33.32
N GLN A 212 -4.86 -4.73 -32.07
CA GLN A 212 -5.99 -3.85 -31.77
C GLN A 212 -5.54 -2.39 -31.66
N PRO A 213 -5.61 -1.60 -32.76
CA PRO A 213 -5.14 -0.21 -32.76
C PRO A 213 -5.97 0.70 -31.85
N GLU A 214 -7.26 0.37 -31.60
CA GLU A 214 -8.12 1.16 -30.71
C GLU A 214 -7.73 1.04 -29.23
N LEU A 215 -7.14 -0.08 -28.80
CA LEU A 215 -6.64 -0.26 -27.42
C LEU A 215 -5.27 0.39 -27.18
N ASN A 216 -4.56 0.76 -28.25
CA ASN A 216 -3.25 1.41 -28.20
C ASN A 216 -3.34 2.94 -28.34
N LEU A 217 -4.54 3.51 -28.18
CA LEU A 217 -4.76 4.93 -28.26
C LEU A 217 -4.28 5.63 -26.96
N PRO A 218 -3.66 6.83 -27.05
CA PRO A 218 -3.41 7.66 -25.88
C PRO A 218 -4.72 7.98 -25.15
N LEU A 219 -4.65 8.18 -23.83
CA LEU A 219 -5.82 8.39 -22.96
C LEU A 219 -6.83 9.40 -23.52
N ALA A 220 -6.36 10.54 -24.05
CA ALA A 220 -7.22 11.55 -24.65
C ALA A 220 -8.04 11.02 -25.84
N LYS A 221 -7.44 10.19 -26.70
CA LYS A 221 -8.13 9.57 -27.84
C LYS A 221 -9.07 8.46 -27.40
N THR A 222 -8.74 7.71 -26.35
CA THR A 222 -9.67 6.71 -25.77
C THR A 222 -10.90 7.36 -25.18
N LEU A 223 -10.77 8.50 -24.49
CA LEU A 223 -11.91 9.24 -23.93
C LEU A 223 -12.83 9.73 -25.04
N ALA A 224 -12.27 10.33 -26.11
CA ALA A 224 -13.05 10.76 -27.26
C ALA A 224 -13.77 9.58 -27.96
N LEU A 225 -13.13 8.41 -28.04
CA LEU A 225 -13.74 7.21 -28.61
C LEU A 225 -14.88 6.67 -27.72
N VAL A 226 -14.69 6.66 -26.40
CA VAL A 226 -15.73 6.29 -25.42
C VAL A 226 -16.93 7.23 -25.51
N GLU A 227 -16.71 8.54 -25.60
CA GLU A 227 -17.78 9.53 -25.78
C GLU A 227 -18.55 9.28 -27.10
N LYS A 228 -17.82 9.02 -28.19
CA LYS A 228 -18.44 8.71 -29.49
C LYS A 228 -19.30 7.43 -29.41
N ARG A 229 -18.78 6.35 -28.83
CA ARG A 229 -19.53 5.10 -28.62
C ARG A 229 -20.72 5.30 -27.68
N GLY A 230 -20.58 6.15 -26.66
CA GLY A 230 -21.67 6.57 -25.77
C GLY A 230 -22.79 7.31 -26.52
N ALA A 231 -22.43 8.20 -27.44
CA ALA A 231 -23.41 8.88 -28.28
C ALA A 231 -24.10 7.93 -29.28
N GLU A 232 -23.35 6.98 -29.87
CA GLU A 232 -23.89 5.94 -30.76
C GLU A 232 -24.90 5.04 -30.02
N THR A 233 -24.54 4.55 -28.83
CA THR A 233 -25.42 3.71 -27.99
C THR A 233 -26.68 4.46 -27.57
N ALA A 234 -26.57 5.70 -27.09
CA ALA A 234 -27.74 6.53 -26.77
C ALA A 234 -28.62 6.80 -28.01
N GLY A 235 -28.03 6.91 -29.20
CA GLY A 235 -28.77 7.03 -30.46
C GLY A 235 -29.55 5.75 -30.80
N LEU A 236 -28.92 4.59 -30.65
CA LEU A 236 -29.55 3.28 -30.86
C LEU A 236 -30.65 3.01 -29.84
N ASP A 237 -30.46 3.38 -28.58
CA ASP A 237 -31.47 3.23 -27.53
C ASP A 237 -32.73 4.04 -27.85
N ARG A 238 -32.57 5.28 -28.33
CA ARG A 238 -33.71 6.09 -28.80
C ARG A 238 -34.43 5.46 -29.99
N GLN A 239 -33.68 4.86 -30.92
CA GLN A 239 -34.29 4.14 -32.06
C GLN A 239 -35.04 2.90 -31.60
N LEU A 240 -34.48 2.15 -30.64
CA LEU A 240 -35.14 1.00 -30.03
C LEU A 240 -36.41 1.40 -29.29
N GLU A 241 -36.40 2.50 -28.54
CA GLU A 241 -37.60 3.04 -27.88
C GLU A 241 -38.69 3.45 -28.90
N GLN A 242 -38.29 4.13 -29.99
CA GLN A 242 -39.23 4.51 -31.05
C GLN A 242 -39.84 3.27 -31.73
N LEU A 243 -39.01 2.27 -32.07
CA LEU A 243 -39.48 1.03 -32.67
C LEU A 243 -40.34 0.22 -31.69
N ALA A 244 -39.99 0.17 -30.41
CA ALA A 244 -40.77 -0.47 -29.37
C ALA A 244 -42.15 0.20 -29.20
N ALA A 245 -42.24 1.53 -29.36
CA ALA A 245 -43.51 2.26 -29.33
C ALA A 245 -44.37 2.02 -30.59
N LEU A 246 -43.75 1.83 -31.76
CA LEU A 246 -44.45 1.57 -33.02
C LEU A 246 -44.87 0.10 -33.20
N ALA A 247 -44.12 -0.84 -32.63
CA ALA A 247 -44.37 -2.28 -32.68
C ALA A 247 -45.80 -2.68 -32.25
N PRO A 248 -46.37 -2.24 -31.11
CA PRO A 248 -47.72 -2.62 -30.71
C PRO A 248 -48.79 -2.06 -31.63
N ARG A 249 -48.59 -0.87 -32.22
CA ARG A 249 -49.54 -0.29 -33.18
C ARG A 249 -49.58 -1.11 -34.47
N LYS A 250 -48.41 -1.42 -35.03
CA LYS A 250 -48.31 -2.27 -36.22
C LYS A 250 -48.80 -3.68 -35.99
N ARG A 251 -48.59 -4.22 -34.78
CA ARG A 251 -49.16 -5.51 -34.37
C ARG A 251 -50.69 -5.48 -34.35
N LYS A 252 -51.31 -4.45 -33.75
CA LYS A 252 -52.77 -4.28 -33.76
C LYS A 252 -53.34 -4.08 -35.17
N GLU A 253 -52.65 -3.33 -36.02
CA GLU A 253 -53.03 -3.18 -37.44
C GLU A 253 -52.98 -4.52 -38.17
N SER A 254 -51.92 -5.31 -37.95
CA SER A 254 -51.80 -6.67 -38.51
C SER A 254 -52.91 -7.60 -38.03
N GLU A 255 -53.20 -7.60 -36.72
CA GLU A 255 -54.29 -8.40 -36.13
C GLU A 255 -55.66 -8.01 -36.70
N ARG A 256 -55.90 -6.71 -36.91
CA ARG A 256 -57.13 -6.21 -37.57
C ARG A 256 -57.22 -6.68 -39.02
N LEU A 257 -56.17 -6.49 -39.81
CA LEU A 257 -56.15 -6.93 -41.21
C LEU A 257 -56.30 -8.45 -41.33
N GLN A 258 -55.73 -9.21 -40.39
CA GLN A 258 -55.91 -10.65 -40.32
C GLN A 258 -57.36 -11.02 -40.01
N ALA A 259 -58.02 -10.32 -39.08
CA ALA A 259 -59.45 -10.51 -38.83
C ALA A 259 -60.30 -10.18 -40.07
N GLU A 260 -60.02 -9.08 -40.77
CA GLU A 260 -60.70 -8.72 -42.02
C GLU A 260 -60.48 -9.76 -43.12
N LEU A 261 -59.25 -10.29 -43.28
CA LEU A 261 -58.94 -11.37 -44.21
C LEU A 261 -59.72 -12.64 -43.87
N THR A 262 -59.75 -13.08 -42.62
CA THR A 262 -60.53 -14.28 -42.23
C THR A 262 -62.02 -14.13 -42.51
N GLN A 263 -62.58 -12.91 -42.33
CA GLN A 263 -63.97 -12.62 -42.70
C GLN A 263 -64.19 -12.66 -44.22
N LEU A 264 -63.26 -12.13 -45.01
CA LEU A 264 -63.33 -12.18 -46.48
C LEU A 264 -63.16 -13.60 -47.01
N GLU A 265 -62.28 -14.40 -46.39
CA GLU A 265 -62.14 -15.83 -46.70
C GLU A 265 -63.42 -16.60 -46.36
N ALA A 266 -64.04 -16.35 -45.22
CA ALA A 266 -65.34 -16.93 -44.88
C ALA A 266 -66.44 -16.54 -45.89
N LYS A 267 -66.49 -15.26 -46.30
CA LYS A 267 -67.41 -14.79 -47.34
C LYS A 267 -67.13 -15.44 -48.70
N ARG A 268 -65.86 -15.63 -49.07
CA ARG A 268 -65.44 -16.32 -50.29
C ARG A 268 -65.85 -17.80 -50.26
N VAL A 269 -65.64 -18.48 -49.13
CA VAL A 269 -66.05 -19.88 -48.98
C VAL A 269 -67.57 -20.00 -49.03
N HIS A 270 -68.30 -19.10 -48.37
CA HIS A 270 -69.76 -19.08 -48.40
C HIS A 270 -70.30 -18.77 -49.80
N SER A 271 -69.73 -17.79 -50.52
CA SER A 271 -70.15 -17.49 -51.90
C SER A 271 -69.77 -18.60 -52.88
N ALA A 272 -68.60 -19.24 -52.72
CA ALA A 272 -68.22 -20.41 -53.50
C ALA A 272 -69.12 -21.62 -53.20
N ALA A 273 -69.51 -21.83 -51.95
CA ALA A 273 -70.47 -22.85 -51.57
C ALA A 273 -71.87 -22.55 -52.14
N ALA A 274 -72.36 -21.32 -52.01
CA ALA A 274 -73.62 -20.87 -52.59
C ALA A 274 -73.63 -21.00 -54.13
N ALA A 275 -72.52 -20.67 -54.80
CA ALA A 275 -72.38 -20.85 -56.24
C ALA A 275 -72.33 -22.34 -56.64
N ARG A 276 -71.65 -23.18 -55.86
CA ARG A 276 -71.66 -24.64 -56.06
C ARG A 276 -73.04 -25.24 -55.83
N GLU A 277 -73.76 -24.79 -54.81
CA GLU A 277 -75.14 -25.21 -54.55
C GLU A 277 -76.11 -24.67 -55.61
N ALA A 278 -75.92 -23.46 -56.11
CA ALA A 278 -76.73 -22.94 -57.23
C ALA A 278 -76.44 -23.71 -58.52
N LYS A 279 -75.18 -24.11 -58.76
CA LYS A 279 -74.81 -24.98 -59.88
C LYS A 279 -75.44 -26.37 -59.71
N ARG A 280 -75.36 -26.97 -58.52
CA ARG A 280 -76.04 -28.23 -58.20
C ARG A 280 -77.55 -28.09 -58.35
N ARG A 281 -78.17 -27.05 -57.81
CA ARG A 281 -79.60 -26.78 -58.01
C ARG A 281 -79.94 -26.59 -59.48
N LYS A 282 -79.07 -26.02 -60.32
CA LYS A 282 -79.27 -25.89 -61.77
C LYS A 282 -79.08 -27.22 -62.52
N GLU A 283 -78.16 -28.08 -62.08
CA GLU A 283 -77.95 -29.45 -62.58
C GLU A 283 -79.12 -30.35 -62.15
N ASP A 284 -79.53 -30.30 -60.90
CA ASP A 284 -80.71 -30.98 -60.34
C ASP A 284 -82.02 -30.39 -60.88
N SER A 285 -82.04 -29.10 -61.23
CA SER A 285 -83.11 -28.43 -61.97
C SER A 285 -82.81 -28.31 -63.47
N GLN A 286 -81.99 -29.20 -64.03
CA GLN A 286 -82.07 -29.47 -65.46
C GLN A 286 -83.48 -29.98 -65.70
N GLY A 287 -84.36 -29.06 -66.10
CA GLY A 287 -85.66 -29.34 -66.64
C GLY A 287 -85.62 -30.11 -67.96
N GLU A 288 -84.56 -30.87 -68.24
CA GLU A 288 -84.59 -31.92 -69.25
C GLU A 288 -85.38 -33.12 -68.73
N ASP A 289 -85.24 -33.55 -67.47
CA ASP A 289 -85.98 -34.72 -66.97
C ASP A 289 -87.47 -34.42 -66.75
N ASP A 290 -87.85 -33.22 -66.29
CA ASP A 290 -89.27 -32.83 -66.18
C ASP A 290 -89.92 -32.56 -67.55
N LEU A 291 -89.17 -32.03 -68.53
CA LEU A 291 -89.65 -31.86 -69.91
C LEU A 291 -89.68 -33.19 -70.67
N GLU A 292 -88.73 -34.10 -70.43
CA GLU A 292 -88.73 -35.45 -70.98
C GLU A 292 -89.79 -36.32 -70.34
N ALA A 293 -90.03 -36.21 -69.02
CA ALA A 293 -91.13 -36.91 -68.35
C ALA A 293 -92.48 -36.45 -68.90
N ARG A 294 -92.67 -35.13 -69.11
CA ARG A 294 -93.84 -34.60 -69.83
C ARG A 294 -93.89 -35.07 -71.27
N GLY A 295 -92.76 -35.09 -71.99
CA GLY A 295 -92.69 -35.57 -73.37
C GLY A 295 -93.04 -37.06 -73.51
N ARG A 296 -92.56 -37.90 -72.58
CA ARG A 296 -92.91 -39.33 -72.49
C ARG A 296 -94.38 -39.50 -72.11
N TRP A 297 -94.91 -38.68 -71.21
CA TRP A 297 -96.33 -38.69 -70.87
C TRP A 297 -97.22 -38.29 -72.06
N TYR A 298 -96.85 -37.24 -72.79
CA TYR A 298 -97.56 -36.82 -74.00
C TYR A 298 -97.47 -37.88 -75.12
N ARG A 299 -96.32 -38.53 -75.33
CA ARG A 299 -96.20 -39.64 -76.29
C ARG A 299 -96.96 -40.90 -75.86
N ALA A 300 -97.02 -41.20 -74.56
CA ALA A 300 -97.83 -42.30 -74.05
C ALA A 300 -99.33 -42.01 -74.21
N GLN A 301 -99.75 -40.77 -73.95
CA GLN A 301 -101.11 -40.31 -74.24
C GLN A 301 -101.42 -40.38 -75.75
N GLU A 302 -100.48 -39.97 -76.59
CA GLU A 302 -100.59 -40.09 -78.04
C GLU A 302 -100.76 -41.56 -78.45
N GLN A 303 -99.91 -42.48 -77.97
CA GLN A 303 -100.03 -43.92 -78.26
C GLN A 303 -101.35 -44.53 -77.79
N VAL A 304 -101.86 -44.16 -76.61
CA VAL A 304 -103.17 -44.61 -76.13
C VAL A 304 -104.28 -44.06 -77.03
N LEU A 305 -104.20 -42.81 -77.45
CA LEU A 305 -105.13 -42.21 -78.40
C LEU A 305 -105.07 -42.90 -79.78
N THR A 306 -103.88 -43.25 -80.27
CA THR A 306 -103.71 -43.98 -81.54
C THR A 306 -104.28 -45.40 -81.45
N GLN A 307 -104.12 -46.09 -80.31
CA GLN A 307 -104.67 -47.44 -80.10
C GLN A 307 -106.20 -47.45 -79.96
N VAL A 308 -106.80 -46.38 -79.43
CA VAL A 308 -108.27 -46.26 -79.32
C VAL A 308 -108.91 -45.81 -80.64
N LEU A 309 -108.15 -45.17 -81.55
CA LEU A 309 -108.67 -44.61 -82.80
C LEU A 309 -108.30 -45.40 -84.07
N ASP A 310 -107.46 -46.43 -83.99
CA ASP A 310 -107.12 -47.38 -85.07
C ASP A 310 -106.73 -46.70 -86.41
N ILE A 311 -105.86 -45.68 -86.33
CA ILE A 311 -105.38 -44.92 -87.50
C ILE A 311 -103.95 -45.35 -87.84
N GLN A 312 -103.76 -46.00 -88.99
CA GLN A 312 -102.46 -46.29 -89.58
C GLN A 312 -101.86 -45.04 -90.26
N ALA A 313 -100.68 -44.60 -89.81
CA ALA A 313 -99.59 -44.02 -90.61
C ALA A 313 -98.33 -43.85 -89.74
#